data_AF-A0A183EIQ1-F1
#
_entry.id   AF-A0A183EIQ1-F1
#
_cell.length_a   1.000
_cell.length_b   1.000
_cell.length_c   1.000
_cell.angle_alpha   90.00
_cell.angle_beta   90.00
_cell.angle_gamma   90.00
#
_symmetry.space_group_name_H-M   'P 1'
#
loop_
_entity.id
_entity.type
_entity.pdbx_description
1 polymer ?
#
loop_
_entity_poly.entity_id
_entity_poly.type
_entity_poly.pdbx_seq_one_letter_code
_entity_poly.pdbx_strand_id
1 'polypeptide(L)'
;LLCLLTAKAYGASRVVITDVVESRLKLAKELGALEAINVKDLQPIEAAQRICKAFNGFTPDAAVECSGVPVSTETAMVVIRL
;
A
#
# COMPACT_ATOMS: atom_id res chain seq x y z
N LEU A 1 5.56 2.18 -8.15
CA LEU A 1 4.58 2.64 -9.16
C LEU A 1 4.36 1.65 -10.29
N LEU A 2 5.39 0.93 -10.77
CA LEU A 2 5.20 -0.17 -11.74
C LEU A 2 4.12 -1.16 -11.29
N CYS A 3 4.22 -1.69 -10.07
CA CYS A 3 3.25 -2.65 -9.53
C CYS A 3 1.82 -2.09 -9.44
N LEU A 4 1.64 -0.78 -9.19
CA LEU A 4 0.33 -0.14 -9.23
C LEU A 4 -0.30 -0.25 -10.62
N LEU A 5 0.45 0.15 -11.65
CA LEU A 5 -0.03 0.13 -13.03
C LEU A 5 -0.26 -1.31 -13.50
N THR A 6 0.63 -2.23 -13.14
CA THR A 6 0.45 -3.66 -13.44
C THR A 6 -0.81 -4.20 -12.76
N ALA A 7 -1.01 -3.99 -11.46
CA ALA A 7 -2.21 -4.47 -10.76
C ALA A 7 -3.49 -3.93 -11.39
N LYS A 8 -3.52 -2.62 -11.74
CA LYS A 8 -4.66 -2.02 -12.44
C LYS A 8 -4.88 -2.59 -13.83
N ALA A 9 -3.82 -2.81 -14.61
CA ALA A 9 -3.91 -3.42 -15.94
C ALA A 9 -4.47 -4.86 -15.89
N TYR A 10 -4.18 -5.59 -14.81
CA TYR A 10 -4.75 -6.92 -14.54
C TYR A 10 -6.15 -6.88 -13.90
N GLY A 11 -6.76 -5.69 -13.74
CA GLY A 11 -8.14 -5.55 -13.28
C GLY A 11 -8.33 -5.44 -11.77
N ALA A 12 -7.28 -5.16 -10.99
CA ALA A 12 -7.43 -4.90 -9.57
C ALA A 12 -8.38 -3.72 -9.33
N SER A 13 -9.49 -3.97 -8.62
CA SER A 13 -10.54 -3.00 -8.37
C SER A 13 -10.11 -1.88 -7.40
N ARG A 14 -9.21 -2.20 -6.48
CA ARG A 14 -8.68 -1.29 -5.45
C ARG A 14 -7.19 -1.53 -5.28
N VAL A 15 -6.39 -0.47 -5.34
CA VAL A 15 -4.94 -0.55 -5.09
C VAL A 15 -4.54 0.59 -4.17
N VAL A 16 -3.88 0.26 -3.05
CA VAL A 16 -3.30 1.23 -2.11
C VAL A 16 -1.79 1.21 -2.26
N ILE A 17 -1.16 2.38 -2.25
CA ILE A 17 0.30 2.52 -2.28
C ILE A 17 0.79 3.06 -0.95
N THR A 18 1.89 2.52 -0.47
CA THR A 18 2.65 3.05 0.67
C THR A 18 4.03 3.47 0.19
N ASP A 19 4.52 4.59 0.71
CA ASP A 19 5.89 5.08 0.50
C ASP A 19 6.21 6.09 1.62
N VAL A 20 7.45 6.54 1.72
CA VAL A 20 7.86 7.64 2.61
C VAL A 20 8.05 8.95 1.85
N VAL A 21 8.15 8.88 0.51
CA VAL A 21 8.39 10.02 -0.37
C VAL A 21 7.09 10.58 -0.93
N GLU A 22 6.70 11.78 -0.50
CA GLU A 22 5.45 12.43 -0.87
C GLU A 22 5.25 12.61 -2.39
N SER A 23 6.30 12.93 -3.14
CA SER A 23 6.20 13.10 -4.60
C SER A 23 5.79 11.80 -5.30
N ARG A 24 6.22 10.64 -4.78
CA ARG A 24 5.81 9.32 -5.30
C ARG A 24 4.36 9.01 -4.96
N LEU A 25 3.90 9.39 -3.77
CA LEU A 25 2.51 9.23 -3.34
C LEU A 25 1.55 10.10 -4.16
N LYS A 26 1.94 11.36 -4.42
CA LYS A 26 1.18 12.25 -5.30
C LYS A 26 1.03 11.65 -6.70
N LEU A 27 2.14 11.17 -7.28
CA LEU A 27 2.11 10.50 -8.58
C LEU A 27 1.27 9.20 -8.53
N ALA A 28 1.33 8.43 -7.44
CA ALA A 28 0.49 7.24 -7.28
C ALA A 28 -1.01 7.56 -7.36
N LYS A 29 -1.45 8.67 -6.74
CA LYS A 29 -2.83 9.16 -6.83
C LYS A 29 -3.19 9.58 -8.24
N GLU A 30 -2.32 10.30 -8.94
CA GLU A 30 -2.53 10.68 -10.35
C GLU A 30 -2.64 9.46 -11.28
N LEU A 31 -1.92 8.38 -11.00
CA LEU A 31 -2.02 7.09 -11.69
C LEU A 31 -3.23 6.23 -11.23
N GLY A 32 -4.02 6.75 -10.30
CA GLY A 32 -5.28 6.19 -9.84
C GLY A 32 -5.15 5.07 -8.82
N ALA A 33 -4.16 5.13 -7.93
CA ALA A 33 -4.25 4.44 -6.64
C ALA A 33 -5.48 4.94 -5.87
N LEU A 34 -6.21 4.02 -5.23
CA LEU A 34 -7.32 4.34 -4.35
C LEU A 34 -6.84 5.24 -3.21
N GLU A 35 -5.81 4.77 -2.50
CA GLU A 35 -5.11 5.55 -1.47
C GLU A 35 -3.60 5.50 -1.64
N ALA A 36 -2.93 6.56 -1.17
CA ALA A 36 -1.50 6.69 -1.16
C ALA A 36 -1.10 7.18 0.23
N ILE A 37 -0.46 6.33 1.01
CA ILE A 37 -0.26 6.51 2.45
C ILE A 37 1.21 6.75 2.72
N ASN A 38 1.52 7.87 3.37
CA ASN A 38 2.85 8.05 3.93
C ASN A 38 2.98 7.20 5.19
N VAL A 39 3.89 6.24 5.15
CA VAL A 39 4.17 5.29 6.25
C VAL A 39 5.42 5.66 7.05
N LYS A 40 5.98 6.83 6.80
CA LYS A 40 7.13 7.34 7.56
C LYS A 40 6.80 7.34 9.06
N ASP A 41 7.73 6.80 9.84
CA ASP A 41 7.67 6.71 11.29
C ASP A 41 6.51 5.87 11.86
N LEU A 42 5.78 5.13 11.02
CA LEU A 42 4.72 4.22 11.48
C LEU A 42 5.28 2.85 11.83
N GLN A 43 4.73 2.23 12.87
CA GLN A 43 4.95 0.82 13.13
C GLN A 43 4.16 -0.05 12.12
N PRO A 44 4.61 -1.29 11.83
CA PRO A 44 3.96 -2.16 10.87
C PRO A 44 2.46 -2.35 11.11
N ILE A 45 2.05 -2.52 12.36
CA ILE A 45 0.64 -2.68 12.74
C ILE A 45 -0.18 -1.42 12.47
N GLU A 46 0.38 -0.23 12.68
CA GLU A 46 -0.30 1.04 12.46
C GLU A 46 -0.47 1.30 10.95
N ALA A 47 0.58 1.02 10.17
CA ALA A 47 0.51 1.11 8.71
C ALA A 47 -0.53 0.13 8.16
N ALA A 48 -0.53 -1.12 8.63
CA ALA A 48 -1.48 -2.14 8.23
C ALA A 48 -2.93 -1.74 8.55
N GLN A 49 -3.20 -1.21 9.75
CA GLN A 49 -4.53 -0.70 10.12
C GLN A 49 -4.98 0.46 9.22
N ARG A 50 -4.09 1.38 8.85
CA ARG A 50 -4.40 2.47 7.91
C ARG A 50 -4.73 1.92 6.51
N ILE A 51 -4.00 0.92 6.05
CA ILE A 51 -4.27 0.24 4.78
C ILE A 51 -5.65 -0.44 4.83
N CYS A 52 -5.95 -1.23 5.86
CA CYS A 52 -7.26 -1.87 6.03
C CYS A 52 -8.40 -0.84 6.05
N LYS A 53 -8.21 0.30 6.73
CA LYS A 53 -9.18 1.41 6.71
C LYS A 53 -9.42 1.93 5.29
N ALA A 54 -8.38 2.07 4.46
CA ALA A 54 -8.51 2.44 3.05
C ALA A 54 -9.26 1.37 2.21
N PHE A 55 -9.18 0.10 2.63
CA PHE A 55 -9.96 -1.01 2.07
C PHE A 55 -11.34 -1.18 2.73
N ASN A 56 -11.92 -0.13 3.32
CA ASN A 56 -13.21 -0.18 4.05
C ASN A 56 -13.23 -1.17 5.23
N GLY A 57 -12.11 -1.37 5.90
CA GLY A 57 -11.98 -2.27 7.04
C GLY A 57 -11.63 -3.71 6.67
N PHE A 58 -11.53 -4.05 5.38
CA PHE A 58 -11.08 -5.37 4.92
C PHE A 58 -9.56 -5.41 4.72
N THR A 59 -8.99 -6.60 4.78
CA THR A 59 -7.61 -6.84 4.34
C THR A 59 -7.51 -6.87 2.82
N PRO A 60 -6.37 -6.44 2.23
CA PRO A 60 -6.12 -6.65 0.81
C PRO A 60 -5.94 -8.15 0.51
N ASP A 61 -6.35 -8.57 -0.70
CA ASP A 61 -6.17 -9.97 -1.17
C ASP A 61 -4.70 -10.33 -1.41
N ALA A 62 -3.88 -9.32 -1.72
CA ALA A 62 -2.45 -9.47 -1.95
C ALA A 62 -1.68 -8.21 -1.53
N ALA A 63 -0.44 -8.40 -1.10
CA ALA A 63 0.51 -7.32 -0.83
C ALA A 63 1.80 -7.54 -1.63
N VAL A 64 2.37 -6.46 -2.17
CA VAL A 64 3.60 -6.50 -2.97
C VAL A 64 4.62 -5.56 -2.36
N GLU A 65 5.65 -6.13 -1.72
CA GLU A 65 6.79 -5.38 -1.17
C GLU A 65 7.75 -5.00 -2.30
N CYS A 66 8.18 -3.73 -2.36
CA CYS A 66 9.00 -3.19 -3.45
C CYS A 66 10.13 -2.27 -2.97
N SER A 67 10.30 -2.11 -1.66
CA SER A 67 11.27 -1.17 -1.06
C SER A 67 12.51 -1.89 -0.53
N GLY A 68 12.41 -3.18 -0.22
CA GLY A 68 13.47 -3.95 0.44
C GLY A 68 13.70 -3.56 1.90
N VAL A 69 12.86 -2.70 2.48
CA VAL A 69 13.02 -2.24 3.87
C VAL A 69 12.32 -3.23 4.82
N PRO A 70 12.98 -3.73 5.87
CA PRO A 70 12.41 -4.74 6.78
C PRO A 70 11.03 -4.37 7.36
N VAL A 71 10.84 -3.10 7.77
CA VAL A 71 9.55 -2.62 8.31
C VAL A 71 8.42 -2.67 7.28
N SER A 72 8.74 -2.43 6.00
CA SER A 72 7.79 -2.54 4.88
C SER A 72 7.42 -4.00 4.63
N THR A 73 8.41 -4.90 4.66
CA THR A 73 8.18 -6.34 4.54
C THR A 73 7.27 -6.87 5.65
N GLU A 74 7.51 -6.46 6.89
CA GLU A 74 6.66 -6.83 8.02
C GLU A 74 5.23 -6.31 7.84
N THR A 75 5.08 -5.03 7.43
CA THR A 75 3.78 -4.44 7.12
C THR A 75 3.02 -5.26 6.06
N ALA A 76 3.70 -5.66 4.98
CA ALA A 76 3.12 -6.46 3.90
C ALA A 76 2.66 -7.85 4.37
N MET A 77 3.37 -8.47 5.32
CA MET A 77 2.97 -9.76 5.90
C MET A 77 1.79 -9.62 6.88
N VAL A 78 1.79 -8.56 7.70
CA VAL A 78 0.74 -8.33 8.71
C VAL A 78 -0.57 -7.95 8.06
N VAL A 79 -0.56 -7.07 7.06
CA VAL A 79 -1.78 -6.49 6.48
C VAL A 79 -2.70 -7.53 5.82
N ILE A 80 -2.15 -8.63 5.30
CA ILE A 80 -2.91 -9.72 4.68
C ILE A 80 -3.44 -10.74 5.70
N ARG A 81 -3.25 -10.51 7.01
CA ARG A 81 -3.65 -11.41 8.11
C ARG A 81 -4.44 -10.74 9.23
N LEU A 82 -4.75 -9.45 9.09
CA LEU A 82 -5.53 -8.68 10.07
C LEU A 82 -7.02 -9.06 10.07
#